data_AF-A0A1V6C2Y5-F1
#
_entry.id   AF-A0A1V6C2Y5-F1
#
_cell.length_a   1.000
_cell.length_b   1.000
_cell.length_c   1.000
_cell.angle_alpha   90.00
_cell.angle_beta   90.00
_cell.angle_gamma   90.00
#
_symmetry.space_group_name_H-M   'P 1'
#
loop_
_entity.id
_entity.type
_entity.pdbx_description
1 polymer ?
#
loop_
_entity_poly.entity_id
_entity_poly.type
_entity_poly.pdbx_seq_one_letter_code
_entity_poly.pdbx_strand_id
1 'polypeptide(L)'
;MRYFVIAGEVSGDQYAKKLMQALAEVDPLAEFRYRGPGTRSAIMGFAEVAASLGTHLKELRRCKKELVEYSPDALILVDYPGFNLPMARFASCKGIKTLYYIAPKTWASREYRLRAIRKYVTRLYVIFPFEVDYFASKNIKAVYLGNPVLDNLADTLEKADPPDVFSKKYKIGPEPVLAILPGSRLNEINFLLPRARQIINKFSDYQWIVAATPSIPITVYDDILKDLPVRVMYGHTHQILQQAEAALVTSGTATLEAALLNCPQVVCYGGNPLSVAIARLIVKVKHISLPNLILEKNSVRELIQKDCNPERMEEELRLLLKGRQKRRSVLADYKRLARILGMDGASERIARHMYILLTGGHKVPRYRVYTTTPLGNFYISANEFEEITACEFEDNSNLKGYYKSGEPMDPEEPKPPVLLLALEQLDEYFKGTRRTFDLPLQIEGTDFQKNVWEHLKKIPYGTTISYAELARRTGNPKAARAVGQATNANPFAIVIPCHRVIGADGSLVGYASGLGRKQKLLGMEKSYAPESSNALF
;
A
#
# COMPACT_ATOMS: atom_id res chain seq x y z
N MET A 1 -3.01 -11.30 -9.04
CA MET A 1 -4.13 -10.52 -9.66
C MET A 1 -3.61 -9.67 -10.82
N ARG A 2 -4.46 -9.15 -11.69
CA ARG A 2 -4.06 -8.26 -12.80
C ARG A 2 -4.27 -6.80 -12.42
N TYR A 3 -3.19 -6.03 -12.30
CA TYR A 3 -3.22 -4.61 -11.93
C TYR A 3 -2.89 -3.73 -13.13
N PHE A 4 -3.71 -2.70 -13.36
CA PHE A 4 -3.34 -1.61 -14.27
C PHE A 4 -2.93 -0.41 -13.44
N VAL A 5 -1.70 0.07 -13.58
CA VAL A 5 -1.13 1.17 -12.78
C VAL A 5 -0.83 2.37 -13.67
N ILE A 6 -1.30 3.56 -13.27
CA ILE A 6 -1.09 4.82 -14.01
C ILE A 6 -0.45 5.87 -13.10
N ALA A 7 0.73 6.37 -13.48
CA ALA A 7 1.42 7.49 -12.84
C ALA A 7 1.74 8.57 -13.87
N GLY A 8 1.45 9.83 -13.55
CA GLY A 8 1.60 10.95 -14.49
C GLY A 8 2.80 11.86 -14.29
N GLU A 9 3.39 11.87 -13.10
CA GLU A 9 4.51 12.75 -12.72
C GLU A 9 5.73 11.92 -12.30
N VAL A 10 6.94 12.49 -12.41
CA VAL A 10 8.20 11.80 -12.07
C VAL A 10 8.25 11.37 -10.59
N SER A 11 7.75 12.21 -9.68
CA SER A 11 7.62 11.85 -8.26
C SER A 11 6.60 10.72 -8.05
N GLY A 12 5.46 10.78 -8.73
CA GLY A 12 4.44 9.73 -8.71
C GLY A 12 4.92 8.39 -9.27
N ASP A 13 5.77 8.40 -10.30
CA ASP A 13 6.38 7.21 -10.91
C ASP A 13 7.23 6.40 -9.92
N GLN A 14 8.02 7.08 -9.09
CA GLN A 14 8.80 6.42 -8.03
C GLN A 14 7.90 5.72 -7.02
N TYR A 15 6.86 6.40 -6.55
CA TYR A 15 5.89 5.82 -5.62
C TYR A 15 5.11 4.66 -6.23
N ALA A 16 4.76 4.75 -7.52
CA ALA A 16 4.09 3.68 -8.25
C ALA A 16 4.97 2.43 -8.35
N LYS A 17 6.26 2.59 -8.69
CA LYS A 17 7.22 1.49 -8.80
C LYS A 17 7.42 0.76 -7.47
N LYS A 18 7.60 1.51 -6.37
CA LYS A 18 7.68 0.92 -5.03
C LYS A 18 6.42 0.17 -4.63
N LEU A 19 5.25 0.76 -4.90
CA LEU A 19 3.98 0.09 -4.65
C LEU A 19 3.84 -1.19 -5.47
N MET A 20 4.27 -1.20 -6.73
CA MET A 20 4.25 -2.40 -7.57
C MET A 20 5.18 -3.51 -7.04
N GLN A 21 6.37 -3.15 -6.55
CA GLN A 21 7.28 -4.09 -5.90
C GLN A 21 6.64 -4.70 -4.65
N ALA A 22 6.11 -3.85 -3.76
CA ALA A 22 5.40 -4.30 -2.57
C ALA A 22 4.15 -5.14 -2.88
N LEU A 23 3.44 -4.83 -3.98
CA LEU A 23 2.31 -5.64 -4.45
C LEU A 23 2.76 -7.01 -4.97
N ALA A 24 3.89 -7.10 -5.66
CA ALA A 24 4.43 -8.37 -6.13
C ALA A 24 4.87 -9.27 -4.96
N GLU A 25 5.26 -8.70 -3.82
CA GLU A 25 5.58 -9.47 -2.61
C GLU A 25 4.33 -10.03 -1.92
N VAL A 26 3.23 -9.27 -1.86
CA VAL A 26 1.98 -9.73 -1.23
C VAL A 26 1.08 -10.54 -2.18
N ASP A 27 1.26 -10.38 -3.48
CA ASP A 27 0.56 -11.10 -4.55
C ASP A 27 1.60 -11.66 -5.53
N PRO A 28 2.22 -12.83 -5.24
CA PRO A 28 3.28 -13.41 -6.07
C PRO A 28 2.87 -13.72 -7.51
N LEU A 29 1.56 -13.86 -7.76
CA LEU A 29 0.96 -14.06 -9.08
C LEU A 29 0.39 -12.75 -9.66
N ALA A 30 0.93 -11.61 -9.24
CA ALA A 30 0.56 -10.31 -9.77
C ALA A 30 1.06 -10.13 -11.21
N GLU A 31 0.14 -9.80 -12.11
CA GLU A 31 0.48 -9.26 -13.42
C GLU A 31 0.28 -7.74 -13.40
N PHE A 32 1.21 -7.01 -14.01
CA PHE A 32 1.13 -5.56 -14.08
C PHE A 32 1.08 -5.05 -15.52
N ARG A 33 0.16 -4.13 -15.77
CA ARG A 33 0.24 -3.18 -16.89
C ARG A 33 0.56 -1.80 -16.34
N TYR A 34 1.72 -1.26 -16.68
CA TYR A 34 2.17 0.02 -16.16
C TYR A 34 2.19 1.13 -17.23
N ARG A 35 1.67 2.31 -16.88
CA ARG A 35 1.84 3.56 -17.63
C ARG A 35 2.44 4.63 -16.73
N GLY A 36 3.73 4.89 -16.94
CA GLY A 36 4.44 5.99 -16.29
C GLY A 36 4.36 7.32 -17.07
N PRO A 37 5.02 8.37 -16.56
CA PRO A 37 5.12 9.65 -17.23
C PRO A 37 5.78 9.46 -18.60
N GLY A 38 5.07 9.87 -19.66
CA GLY A 38 5.66 9.87 -21.01
C GLY A 38 6.86 10.80 -21.06
N THR A 39 7.90 10.44 -21.81
CA THR A 39 9.14 11.22 -22.04
C THR A 39 8.93 12.64 -22.58
N ARG A 40 7.69 13.13 -22.74
CA ARG A 40 7.34 14.46 -23.24
C ARG A 40 6.19 15.17 -22.51
N SER A 41 5.81 14.77 -21.30
CA SER A 41 4.64 15.40 -20.64
C SER A 41 4.85 15.67 -19.15
N ALA A 42 5.85 16.50 -18.85
CA ALA A 42 5.92 17.28 -17.61
C ALA A 42 5.73 18.76 -17.96
N ILE A 43 4.51 19.16 -18.33
CA ILE A 43 4.23 20.56 -18.73
C ILE A 43 3.08 21.09 -17.87
N MET A 44 3.39 21.97 -16.92
CA MET A 44 2.43 22.69 -16.09
C MET A 44 2.50 24.20 -16.42
N GLY A 45 1.71 24.61 -17.41
CA GLY A 45 1.47 26.02 -17.75
C GLY A 45 0.09 26.17 -18.38
N PHE A 46 -0.71 27.17 -17.96
CA PHE A 46 -2.09 27.34 -18.44
C PHE A 46 -2.18 27.57 -19.97
N ALA A 47 -1.16 28.14 -20.60
CA ALA A 47 -1.11 28.38 -22.05
C ALA A 47 -0.64 27.15 -22.85
N GLU A 48 0.26 26.32 -22.32
CA GLU A 48 0.78 25.11 -22.99
C GLU A 48 -0.16 23.89 -22.85
N VAL A 49 -1.05 23.91 -21.84
CA VAL A 49 -2.13 22.93 -21.67
C VAL A 49 -3.13 22.99 -22.85
N ALA A 50 -3.33 24.16 -23.47
CA ALA A 50 -4.22 24.33 -24.62
C ALA A 50 -3.68 23.66 -25.91
N ALA A 51 -2.36 23.77 -26.17
CA ALA A 51 -1.72 23.14 -27.33
C ALA A 51 -1.59 21.61 -27.17
N SER A 52 -1.55 21.10 -25.94
CA SER A 52 -1.43 19.67 -25.61
C SER A 52 -2.78 18.97 -25.34
N LEU A 53 -3.89 19.71 -25.32
CA LEU A 53 -5.23 19.16 -25.04
C LEU A 53 -5.64 18.05 -26.03
N GLY A 54 -5.29 18.21 -27.32
CA GLY A 54 -5.56 17.19 -28.35
C GLY A 54 -4.75 15.91 -28.19
N THR A 55 -3.49 16.00 -27.78
CA THR A 55 -2.63 14.83 -27.49
C THR A 55 -3.07 14.13 -26.20
N HIS A 56 -3.44 14.90 -25.17
CA HIS A 56 -4.01 14.34 -23.93
C HIS A 56 -5.29 13.53 -24.17
N LEU A 57 -6.21 14.02 -25.00
CA LEU A 57 -7.44 13.30 -25.34
C LEU A 57 -7.16 12.01 -26.13
N LYS A 58 -6.19 12.02 -27.05
CA LYS A 58 -5.75 10.83 -27.79
C LYS A 58 -5.17 9.78 -26.84
N GLU A 59 -4.28 10.19 -25.93
CA GLU A 59 -3.69 9.29 -24.93
C GLU A 59 -4.74 8.72 -23.97
N LEU A 60 -5.71 9.53 -23.55
CA LEU A 60 -6.83 9.05 -22.73
C LEU A 60 -7.65 7.99 -23.46
N ARG A 61 -7.95 8.18 -24.75
CA ARG A 61 -8.67 7.17 -25.57
C ARG A 61 -7.86 5.89 -25.71
N ARG A 62 -6.55 6.00 -25.99
CA ARG A 62 -5.66 4.84 -26.10
C ARG A 62 -5.59 4.06 -24.79
N CYS A 63 -5.41 4.76 -23.67
CA CYS A 63 -5.36 4.15 -22.35
C CYS A 63 -6.67 3.44 -21.98
N LYS A 64 -7.83 4.00 -22.36
CA LYS A 64 -9.14 3.35 -22.17
C LYS A 64 -9.26 2.05 -22.97
N LYS A 65 -8.78 2.05 -24.22
CA LYS A 65 -8.77 0.85 -25.07
C LYS A 65 -7.91 -0.24 -24.44
N GLU A 66 -6.70 0.10 -24.05
CA GLU A 66 -5.75 -0.81 -23.39
C GLU A 66 -6.29 -1.34 -22.06
N LEU A 67 -6.97 -0.51 -21.27
CA LEU A 67 -7.61 -0.95 -20.01
C LEU A 67 -8.64 -2.06 -20.27
N VAL A 68 -9.44 -1.93 -21.33
CA VAL A 68 -10.45 -2.94 -21.69
C VAL A 68 -9.81 -4.20 -22.23
N GLU A 69 -8.82 -4.07 -23.12
CA GLU A 69 -8.08 -5.21 -23.69
C GLU A 69 -7.32 -5.99 -22.61
N TYR A 70 -6.73 -5.29 -21.66
CA TYR A 70 -6.01 -5.91 -20.56
C TYR A 70 -6.96 -6.50 -19.50
N SER A 71 -8.20 -6.03 -19.38
CA SER A 71 -9.20 -6.53 -18.42
C SER A 71 -8.64 -6.77 -16.99
N PRO A 72 -8.12 -5.72 -16.32
CA PRO A 72 -7.53 -5.85 -14.99
C PRO A 72 -8.59 -6.08 -13.90
N ASP A 73 -8.20 -6.74 -12.82
CA ASP A 73 -9.00 -6.83 -11.58
C ASP A 73 -9.13 -5.45 -10.90
N ALA A 74 -8.07 -4.63 -10.98
CA ALA A 74 -8.02 -3.31 -10.37
C ALA A 74 -7.23 -2.28 -11.19
N LEU A 75 -7.70 -1.04 -11.15
CA LEU A 75 -7.01 0.15 -11.67
C LEU A 75 -6.43 0.96 -10.51
N ILE A 76 -5.11 1.07 -10.45
CA ILE A 76 -4.36 1.87 -9.48
C ILE A 76 -3.96 3.20 -10.14
N LEU A 77 -4.38 4.30 -9.51
CA LEU A 77 -4.17 5.66 -9.99
C LEU A 77 -3.23 6.38 -9.03
N VAL A 78 -2.06 6.81 -9.49
CA VAL A 78 -1.06 7.48 -8.67
C VAL A 78 -1.02 8.97 -9.04
N ASP A 79 -1.45 9.81 -8.11
CA ASP A 79 -1.53 11.28 -8.27
C ASP A 79 -2.26 11.68 -9.58
N TYR A 80 -1.84 12.77 -10.23
CA TYR A 80 -2.22 13.19 -11.59
C TYR A 80 -3.73 13.24 -11.89
N PRO A 81 -4.52 13.99 -11.10
CA PRO A 81 -5.99 13.98 -11.14
C PRO A 81 -6.61 14.43 -12.47
N GLY A 82 -5.89 15.20 -13.28
CA GLY A 82 -6.38 15.66 -14.58
C GLY A 82 -6.68 14.51 -15.54
N PHE A 83 -5.84 13.47 -15.52
CA PHE A 83 -5.98 12.27 -16.34
C PHE A 83 -6.63 11.12 -15.57
N ASN A 84 -6.26 10.97 -14.30
CA ASN A 84 -6.66 9.81 -13.49
C ASN A 84 -8.14 9.84 -13.09
N LEU A 85 -8.77 11.00 -12.84
CA LEU A 85 -10.21 11.04 -12.53
C LEU A 85 -11.10 10.66 -13.73
N PRO A 86 -10.83 11.11 -14.98
CA PRO A 86 -11.49 10.56 -16.16
C PRO A 86 -11.32 9.04 -16.34
N MET A 87 -10.14 8.50 -16.03
CA MET A 87 -9.89 7.05 -16.07
C MET A 87 -10.67 6.32 -14.96
N ALA A 88 -10.69 6.84 -13.73
CA ALA A 88 -11.47 6.30 -12.62
C ALA A 88 -12.95 6.17 -13.00
N ARG A 89 -13.52 7.23 -13.58
CA ARG A 89 -14.91 7.21 -14.07
C ARG A 89 -15.14 6.12 -15.10
N PHE A 90 -14.26 6.00 -16.10
CA PHE A 90 -14.40 5.02 -17.17
C PHE A 90 -14.31 3.58 -16.63
N ALA A 91 -13.30 3.29 -15.81
CA ALA A 91 -13.08 1.98 -15.20
C ALA A 91 -14.24 1.57 -14.28
N SER A 92 -14.69 2.48 -13.40
CA SER A 92 -15.80 2.24 -12.49
C SER A 92 -17.12 1.94 -13.24
N CYS A 93 -17.39 2.62 -14.35
CA CYS A 93 -18.54 2.32 -15.21
C CYS A 93 -18.45 0.93 -15.89
N LYS A 94 -17.28 0.31 -15.92
CA LYS A 94 -17.05 -1.04 -16.45
C LYS A 94 -16.94 -2.10 -15.34
N GLY A 95 -17.22 -1.75 -14.08
CA GLY A 95 -17.14 -2.67 -12.94
C GLY A 95 -15.73 -2.86 -12.37
N ILE A 96 -14.70 -2.22 -12.94
CA ILE A 96 -13.31 -2.34 -12.48
C ILE A 96 -13.13 -1.53 -11.19
N LYS A 97 -12.54 -2.15 -10.17
CA LYS A 97 -12.23 -1.48 -8.89
C LYS A 97 -11.14 -0.44 -9.09
N THR A 98 -11.33 0.73 -8.49
CA THR A 98 -10.46 1.89 -8.67
C THR A 98 -9.81 2.29 -7.34
N LEU A 99 -8.50 2.13 -7.25
CA LEU A 99 -7.71 2.42 -6.08
C LEU A 99 -6.88 3.67 -6.37
N TYR A 100 -7.07 4.74 -5.60
CA TYR A 100 -6.41 6.02 -5.86
C TYR A 100 -5.35 6.26 -4.80
N TYR A 101 -4.09 6.26 -5.19
CA TYR A 101 -2.94 6.51 -4.35
C TYR A 101 -2.42 7.93 -4.52
N ILE A 102 -2.15 8.60 -3.39
CA ILE A 102 -1.77 10.01 -3.30
C ILE A 102 -2.94 10.89 -3.75
N ALA A 103 -3.75 11.29 -2.77
CA ALA A 103 -4.91 12.10 -3.04
C ALA A 103 -4.54 13.42 -3.71
N PRO A 104 -5.33 13.87 -4.70
CA PRO A 104 -5.16 15.23 -5.19
C PRO A 104 -5.44 16.19 -4.04
N LYS A 105 -4.63 17.26 -3.93
CA LYS A 105 -4.73 18.33 -2.92
C LYS A 105 -6.01 19.16 -3.06
N THR A 106 -7.16 18.49 -2.92
CA THR A 106 -8.51 19.00 -3.18
C THR A 106 -9.03 19.86 -2.03
N TRP A 107 -8.46 19.68 -0.84
CA TRP A 107 -8.61 20.59 0.30
C TRP A 107 -7.93 21.95 0.05
N ALA A 108 -6.86 21.97 -0.76
CA ALA A 108 -6.18 23.21 -1.13
C ALA A 108 -6.89 23.92 -2.29
N SER A 109 -7.54 23.20 -3.22
CA SER A 109 -8.26 23.81 -4.35
C SER A 109 -9.18 22.81 -5.06
N ARG A 110 -10.14 23.27 -5.89
CA ARG A 110 -10.87 22.42 -6.86
C ARG A 110 -11.77 21.34 -6.23
N GLU A 111 -12.59 21.73 -5.25
CA GLU A 111 -13.57 20.86 -4.57
C GLU A 111 -14.53 20.13 -5.52
N TYR A 112 -14.77 20.63 -6.73
CA TYR A 112 -15.59 19.94 -7.74
C TYR A 112 -15.10 18.51 -8.05
N ARG A 113 -13.79 18.24 -7.87
CA ARG A 113 -13.19 16.90 -8.02
C ARG A 113 -13.64 15.90 -6.97
N LEU A 114 -14.06 16.35 -5.79
CA LEU A 114 -14.56 15.49 -4.71
C LEU A 114 -15.76 14.65 -5.18
N ARG A 115 -16.61 15.20 -6.06
CA ARG A 115 -17.75 14.48 -6.64
C ARG A 115 -17.29 13.26 -7.44
N ALA A 116 -16.22 13.40 -8.23
CA ALA A 116 -15.67 12.32 -9.03
C ALA A 116 -15.00 11.27 -8.13
N ILE A 117 -14.22 11.69 -7.13
CA ILE A 117 -13.58 10.78 -6.18
C ILE A 117 -14.64 9.96 -5.44
N ARG A 118 -15.64 10.61 -4.83
CA ARG A 118 -16.71 9.95 -4.10
C ARG A 118 -17.48 8.92 -4.94
N LYS A 119 -17.72 9.23 -6.22
CA LYS A 119 -18.53 8.38 -7.09
C LYS A 119 -17.73 7.24 -7.73
N TYR A 120 -16.46 7.47 -8.05
CA TYR A 120 -15.70 6.59 -8.95
C TYR A 120 -14.42 6.03 -8.34
N VAL A 121 -14.08 6.35 -7.10
CA VAL A 121 -12.92 5.79 -6.39
C VAL A 121 -13.41 4.85 -5.31
N THR A 122 -12.97 3.59 -5.38
CA THR A 122 -13.31 2.54 -4.41
C THR A 122 -12.63 2.79 -3.06
N ARG A 123 -11.35 3.14 -3.09
CA ARG A 123 -10.55 3.47 -1.91
C ARG A 123 -9.52 4.53 -2.26
N LEU A 124 -9.40 5.54 -1.39
CA LEU A 124 -8.40 6.60 -1.48
C LEU A 124 -7.30 6.36 -0.44
N TYR A 125 -6.04 6.34 -0.87
CA TYR A 125 -4.86 6.24 0.00
C TYR A 125 -4.22 7.61 0.09
N VAL A 126 -4.37 8.23 1.26
CA VAL A 126 -3.86 9.58 1.56
C VAL A 126 -2.48 9.50 2.18
N ILE A 127 -1.68 10.56 2.03
CA ILE A 127 -0.29 10.61 2.51
C ILE A 127 -0.09 11.56 3.68
N PHE A 128 -1.15 12.25 4.11
CA PHE A 128 -1.15 13.03 5.34
C PHE A 128 -2.27 12.56 6.29
N PRO A 129 -2.00 12.45 7.61
CA PRO A 129 -2.99 11.98 8.57
C PRO A 129 -4.30 12.79 8.59
N PHE A 130 -4.19 14.12 8.54
CA PHE A 130 -5.36 15.02 8.57
C PHE A 130 -6.30 14.86 7.37
N GLU A 131 -5.81 14.30 6.26
CA GLU A 131 -6.64 14.09 5.06
C GLU A 131 -7.72 13.03 5.31
N VAL A 132 -7.50 12.11 6.25
CA VAL A 132 -8.48 11.07 6.59
C VAL A 132 -9.80 11.70 7.05
N ASP A 133 -9.75 12.59 8.04
CA ASP A 133 -10.93 13.27 8.58
C ASP A 133 -11.56 14.20 7.55
N TYR A 134 -10.72 14.91 6.78
CA TYR A 134 -11.20 15.77 5.70
C TYR A 134 -12.04 14.99 4.68
N PHE A 135 -11.53 13.86 4.16
CA PHE A 135 -12.26 13.07 3.17
C PHE A 135 -13.43 12.29 3.78
N ALA A 136 -13.31 11.83 5.02
CA ALA A 136 -14.41 11.20 5.76
C ALA A 136 -15.61 12.15 5.89
N SER A 137 -15.38 13.42 6.22
CA SER A 137 -16.43 14.46 6.28
C SER A 137 -17.18 14.67 4.95
N LYS A 138 -16.61 14.20 3.84
CA LYS A 138 -17.19 14.28 2.48
C LYS A 138 -17.73 12.94 1.99
N ASN A 139 -17.87 11.95 2.87
CA ASN A 139 -18.29 10.58 2.55
C ASN A 139 -17.37 9.90 1.52
N ILE A 140 -16.05 10.16 1.60
CA ILE A 140 -15.03 9.50 0.78
C ILE A 140 -14.26 8.53 1.67
N LYS A 141 -14.15 7.26 1.23
CA LYS A 141 -13.39 6.22 1.93
C LYS A 141 -11.90 6.46 1.74
N ALA A 142 -11.30 7.22 2.66
CA ALA A 142 -9.86 7.47 2.72
C ALA A 142 -9.19 6.62 3.81
N VAL A 143 -7.93 6.28 3.63
CA VAL A 143 -7.09 5.61 4.63
C VAL A 143 -5.67 6.18 4.57
N TYR A 144 -5.08 6.40 5.74
CA TYR A 144 -3.68 6.77 5.90
C TYR A 144 -2.90 5.55 6.39
N LEU A 145 -1.85 5.17 5.65
CA LEU A 145 -1.01 4.00 5.97
C LEU A 145 0.49 4.38 6.01
N GLY A 146 0.79 5.65 6.25
CA GLY A 146 2.14 6.20 6.23
C GLY A 146 2.37 7.14 5.05
N ASN A 147 3.55 7.75 5.03
CA ASN A 147 3.95 8.68 3.97
C ASN A 147 5.14 8.09 3.18
N PRO A 148 5.02 7.94 1.86
CA PRO A 148 6.05 7.27 1.05
C PRO A 148 7.35 8.07 0.91
N VAL A 149 7.38 9.34 1.34
CA VAL A 149 8.64 10.09 1.48
C VAL A 149 9.57 9.40 2.49
N LEU A 150 9.02 8.77 3.54
CA LEU A 150 9.83 8.02 4.51
C LEU A 150 10.49 6.80 3.86
N ASP A 151 9.74 6.03 3.06
CA ASP A 151 10.29 4.90 2.31
C ASP A 151 11.42 5.35 1.37
N ASN A 152 11.23 6.44 0.63
CA ASN A 152 12.26 6.97 -0.28
C ASN A 152 13.50 7.45 0.46
N LEU A 153 13.30 8.08 1.61
CA LEU A 153 14.40 8.57 2.43
C LEU A 153 15.20 7.38 3.00
N ALA A 154 14.52 6.38 3.56
CA ALA A 154 15.16 5.18 4.10
C ALA A 154 16.05 4.49 3.06
N ASP A 155 15.53 4.16 1.87
CA ASP A 155 16.31 3.55 0.79
C ASP A 155 17.51 4.39 0.37
N THR A 156 17.32 5.72 0.33
CA THR A 156 18.37 6.63 -0.12
C THR A 156 19.48 6.70 0.93
N LEU A 157 19.11 6.75 2.21
CA LEU A 157 20.08 6.81 3.30
C LEU A 157 20.82 5.49 3.49
N GLU A 158 20.18 4.35 3.24
CA GLU A 158 20.82 3.04 3.27
C GLU A 158 21.92 2.91 2.20
N LYS A 159 21.70 3.51 1.03
CA LYS A 159 22.64 3.50 -0.11
C LYS A 159 23.62 4.67 -0.12
N ALA A 160 23.43 5.66 0.73
CA ALA A 160 24.24 6.88 0.73
C ALA A 160 25.56 6.66 1.45
N ASP A 161 26.63 7.29 0.92
CA ASP A 161 27.88 7.42 1.63
C ASP A 161 27.64 8.19 2.96
N PRO A 162 28.19 7.72 4.09
CA PRO A 162 28.16 8.47 5.34
C PRO A 162 28.71 9.90 5.17
N PRO A 163 28.28 10.89 5.98
CA PRO A 163 28.63 12.30 5.77
C PRO A 163 30.14 12.58 5.66
N ASP A 164 30.97 11.86 6.42
CA ASP A 164 32.43 12.00 6.37
C ASP A 164 33.04 11.44 5.08
N VAL A 165 32.52 10.31 4.59
CA VAL A 165 32.93 9.70 3.32
C VAL A 165 32.47 10.59 2.15
N PHE A 166 31.23 11.04 2.18
CA PHE A 166 30.67 11.95 1.18
C PHE A 166 31.47 13.25 1.09
N SER A 167 31.79 13.86 2.24
CA SER A 167 32.57 15.09 2.30
C SER A 167 33.97 14.92 1.70
N LYS A 168 34.67 13.82 2.03
CA LYS A 168 35.98 13.52 1.44
C LYS A 168 35.90 13.29 -0.06
N LYS A 169 34.93 12.48 -0.52
CA LYS A 169 34.73 12.11 -1.93
C LYS A 169 34.49 13.33 -2.81
N TYR A 170 33.66 14.27 -2.35
CA TYR A 170 33.34 15.48 -3.10
C TYR A 170 34.21 16.69 -2.72
N LYS A 171 35.21 16.52 -1.84
CA LYS A 171 36.10 17.60 -1.37
C LYS A 171 35.29 18.77 -0.80
N ILE A 172 34.38 18.48 0.12
CA ILE A 172 33.60 19.46 0.89
C ILE A 172 34.50 19.93 2.04
N GLY A 173 34.63 21.25 2.20
CA GLY A 173 35.55 21.86 3.16
C GLY A 173 35.18 21.56 4.62
N PRO A 174 36.05 21.91 5.59
CA PRO A 174 35.74 21.77 7.01
C PRO A 174 34.69 22.78 7.52
N GLU A 175 34.40 23.84 6.77
CA GLU A 175 33.43 24.87 7.15
C GLU A 175 32.00 24.30 7.18
N PRO A 176 31.10 24.80 8.05
CA PRO A 176 29.73 24.32 8.05
C PRO A 176 28.98 24.63 6.74
N VAL A 177 28.08 23.75 6.34
CA VAL A 177 27.37 23.83 5.05
C VAL A 177 26.06 24.62 5.19
N LEU A 178 25.82 25.54 4.26
CA LEU A 178 24.50 26.12 3.99
C LEU A 178 23.98 25.62 2.65
N ALA A 179 22.76 25.07 2.65
CA ALA A 179 22.16 24.50 1.46
C ALA A 179 21.19 25.47 0.77
N ILE A 180 21.14 25.42 -0.57
CA ILE A 180 20.08 26.03 -1.36
C ILE A 180 19.43 24.94 -2.19
N LEU A 181 18.12 24.76 -2.03
CA LEU A 181 17.28 23.87 -2.83
C LEU A 181 16.35 24.76 -3.66
N PRO A 182 16.77 25.16 -4.88
CA PRO A 182 16.06 26.14 -5.69
C PRO A 182 14.85 25.59 -6.45
N GLY A 183 14.53 24.31 -6.23
CA GLY A 183 13.40 23.64 -6.84
C GLY A 183 13.75 22.97 -8.18
N SER A 184 12.76 22.31 -8.75
CA SER A 184 12.92 21.56 -10.02
C SER A 184 12.50 22.35 -11.25
N ARG A 185 11.95 23.56 -11.06
CA ARG A 185 11.38 24.39 -12.14
C ARG A 185 12.18 25.66 -12.34
N LEU A 186 12.34 26.05 -13.61
CA LEU A 186 13.09 27.25 -13.99
C LEU A 186 12.58 28.53 -13.31
N ASN A 187 11.25 28.69 -13.16
CA ASN A 187 10.66 29.84 -12.49
C ASN A 187 11.00 29.91 -10.99
N GLU A 188 11.10 28.77 -10.30
CA GLU A 188 11.47 28.71 -8.88
C GLU A 188 12.95 29.07 -8.71
N ILE A 189 13.80 28.57 -9.61
CA ILE A 189 15.25 28.85 -9.65
C ILE A 189 15.51 30.33 -9.91
N ASN A 190 14.89 30.89 -10.95
CA ASN A 190 14.99 32.31 -11.33
C ASN A 190 14.37 33.25 -10.28
N PHE A 191 13.55 32.73 -9.37
CA PHE A 191 13.05 33.49 -8.25
C PHE A 191 14.02 33.45 -7.06
N LEU A 192 14.45 32.26 -6.62
CA LEU A 192 15.23 32.11 -5.39
C LEU A 192 16.69 32.52 -5.55
N LEU A 193 17.38 32.02 -6.59
CA LEU A 193 18.84 32.17 -6.69
C LEU A 193 19.30 33.63 -6.80
N PRO A 194 18.66 34.52 -7.58
CA PRO A 194 19.07 35.93 -7.63
C PRO A 194 18.96 36.66 -6.29
N ARG A 195 18.06 36.21 -5.40
CA ARG A 195 17.91 36.76 -4.04
C ARG A 195 18.95 36.17 -3.10
N ALA A 196 19.16 34.85 -3.16
CA ALA A 196 20.18 34.16 -2.38
C ALA A 196 21.59 34.68 -2.70
N ARG A 197 21.88 34.96 -3.99
CA ARG A 197 23.14 35.59 -4.44
C ARG A 197 23.56 36.80 -3.61
N GLN A 198 22.61 37.66 -3.24
CA GLN A 198 22.88 38.92 -2.55
C GLN A 198 23.32 38.74 -1.10
N ILE A 199 23.15 37.54 -0.53
CA ILE A 199 23.50 37.24 0.86
C ILE A 199 24.67 36.26 0.99
N ILE A 200 25.07 35.54 -0.07
CA ILE A 200 26.11 34.50 -0.02
C ILE A 200 27.40 35.01 0.65
N ASN A 201 27.95 36.14 0.19
CA ASN A 201 29.19 36.70 0.72
C ASN A 201 29.10 37.21 2.17
N LYS A 202 27.89 37.34 2.73
CA LYS A 202 27.68 37.77 4.13
C LYS A 202 27.78 36.61 5.14
N PHE A 203 27.94 35.39 4.65
CA PHE A 203 28.14 34.17 5.43
C PHE A 203 29.49 33.53 5.07
N SER A 204 30.58 34.29 5.19
CA SER A 204 31.95 33.85 4.84
C SER A 204 32.47 32.68 5.67
N ASP A 205 31.91 32.46 6.85
CA ASP A 205 32.26 31.34 7.74
C ASP A 205 31.61 30.01 7.32
N TYR A 206 30.85 30.02 6.22
CA TYR A 206 30.06 28.88 5.73
C TYR A 206 30.38 28.60 4.27
N GLN A 207 30.27 27.33 3.88
CA GLN A 207 30.29 26.93 2.48
C GLN A 207 28.87 26.77 1.94
N TRP A 208 28.59 27.40 0.79
CA TRP A 208 27.28 27.30 0.15
C TRP A 208 27.25 26.16 -0.87
N ILE A 209 26.22 25.31 -0.78
CA ILE A 209 25.99 24.22 -1.74
C ILE A 209 24.56 24.29 -2.28
N VAL A 210 24.44 24.36 -3.61
CA VAL A 210 23.16 24.29 -4.33
C VAL A 210 22.90 22.84 -4.74
N ALA A 211 21.79 22.27 -4.27
CA ALA A 211 21.32 20.96 -4.69
C ALA A 211 20.53 21.10 -6.00
N ALA A 212 21.18 20.81 -7.13
CA ALA A 212 20.64 20.96 -8.46
C ALA A 212 19.89 19.69 -8.94
N THR A 213 18.80 19.90 -9.69
CA THR A 213 18.07 18.81 -10.36
C THR A 213 18.69 18.49 -11.72
N PRO A 214 18.85 17.21 -12.11
CA PRO A 214 19.35 16.82 -13.44
C PRO A 214 18.53 17.33 -14.62
N SER A 215 17.26 17.72 -14.38
CA SER A 215 16.37 18.26 -15.40
C SER A 215 16.71 19.69 -15.83
N ILE A 216 17.60 20.39 -15.12
CA ILE A 216 17.97 21.78 -15.41
C ILE A 216 19.47 21.86 -15.78
N PRO A 217 19.82 22.42 -16.94
CA PRO A 217 21.20 22.58 -17.38
C PRO A 217 22.04 23.40 -16.40
N ILE A 218 23.34 23.10 -16.32
CA ILE A 218 24.28 23.79 -15.42
C ILE A 218 24.41 25.29 -15.73
N THR A 219 24.28 25.66 -17.01
CA THR A 219 24.36 27.05 -17.48
C THR A 219 23.40 27.99 -16.76
N VAL A 220 22.20 27.52 -16.42
CA VAL A 220 21.21 28.31 -15.66
C VAL A 220 21.75 28.70 -14.28
N TYR A 221 22.46 27.79 -13.62
CA TYR A 221 23.04 28.04 -12.30
C TYR A 221 24.28 28.94 -12.42
N ASP A 222 25.16 28.65 -13.38
CA ASP A 222 26.39 29.40 -13.62
C ASP A 222 26.10 30.88 -13.94
N ASP A 223 25.12 31.14 -14.81
CA ASP A 223 24.71 32.51 -15.18
C ASP A 223 24.29 33.34 -13.97
N ILE A 224 23.60 32.72 -13.00
CA ILE A 224 23.10 33.40 -11.80
C ILE A 224 24.17 33.48 -10.71
N LEU A 225 25.01 32.46 -10.56
CA LEU A 225 25.91 32.29 -9.41
C LEU A 225 27.38 32.59 -9.72
N LYS A 226 27.69 33.05 -10.94
CA LYS A 226 29.03 33.43 -11.37
C LYS A 226 29.78 34.30 -10.35
N ASP A 227 31.05 33.99 -10.13
CA ASP A 227 31.98 34.73 -9.26
C ASP A 227 31.63 34.69 -7.75
N LEU A 228 30.78 33.76 -7.31
CA LEU A 228 30.45 33.55 -5.90
C LEU A 228 31.07 32.26 -5.36
N PRO A 229 31.41 32.21 -4.05
CA PRO A 229 31.92 31.01 -3.39
C PRO A 229 30.77 30.01 -3.10
N VAL A 230 30.16 29.47 -4.17
CA VAL A 230 29.05 28.52 -4.09
C VAL A 230 29.28 27.34 -5.01
N ARG A 231 29.01 26.14 -4.51
CA ARG A 231 29.14 24.89 -5.27
C ARG A 231 27.78 24.42 -5.75
N VAL A 232 27.67 24.00 -7.01
CA VAL A 232 26.47 23.35 -7.55
C VAL A 232 26.69 21.85 -7.64
N MET A 233 25.78 21.04 -7.08
CA MET A 233 25.89 19.58 -7.04
C MET A 233 24.59 18.92 -7.50
N TYR A 234 24.70 17.98 -8.43
CA TYR A 234 23.56 17.24 -8.98
C TYR A 234 23.32 15.93 -8.24
N GLY A 235 22.06 15.59 -8.00
CA GLY A 235 21.67 14.24 -7.53
C GLY A 235 22.09 13.89 -6.11
N HIS A 236 22.48 14.89 -5.29
CA HIS A 236 22.97 14.69 -3.93
C HIS A 236 22.13 15.42 -2.86
N THR A 237 20.86 15.68 -3.14
CA THR A 237 19.98 16.50 -2.29
C THR A 237 19.95 16.05 -0.84
N HIS A 238 19.76 14.75 -0.58
CA HIS A 238 19.63 14.24 0.80
C HIS A 238 20.96 14.27 1.55
N GLN A 239 22.07 13.92 0.90
CA GLN A 239 23.40 14.01 1.51
C GLN A 239 23.77 15.46 1.85
N ILE A 240 23.44 16.40 0.96
CA ILE A 240 23.65 17.84 1.21
C ILE A 240 22.82 18.31 2.41
N LEU A 241 21.55 17.90 2.51
CA LEU A 241 20.68 18.26 3.62
C LEU A 241 21.13 17.66 4.96
N GLN A 242 21.67 16.43 4.98
CA GLN A 242 22.16 15.77 6.20
C GLN A 242 23.31 16.53 6.89
N GLN A 243 24.17 17.17 6.10
CA GLN A 243 25.32 17.92 6.60
C GLN A 243 25.07 19.43 6.72
N ALA A 244 23.98 19.94 6.15
CA ALA A 244 23.67 21.37 6.16
C ALA A 244 23.17 21.85 7.52
N GLU A 245 23.77 22.93 8.05
CA GLU A 245 23.33 23.56 9.29
C GLU A 245 21.98 24.26 9.15
N ALA A 246 21.71 24.81 7.97
CA ALA A 246 20.42 25.36 7.57
C ALA A 246 20.29 25.37 6.04
N ALA A 247 19.04 25.47 5.55
CA ALA A 247 18.74 25.49 4.13
C ALA A 247 17.76 26.59 3.71
N LEU A 248 17.96 27.16 2.52
CA LEU A 248 16.96 27.90 1.77
C LEU A 248 16.26 26.95 0.82
N VAL A 249 14.96 26.73 1.01
CA VAL A 249 14.23 25.66 0.32
C VAL A 249 13.00 26.22 -0.38
N THR A 250 12.81 25.89 -1.66
CA THR A 250 11.55 26.22 -2.34
C THR A 250 10.41 25.33 -1.84
N SER A 251 9.18 25.88 -1.84
CA SER A 251 8.01 25.13 -1.35
C SER A 251 7.78 23.85 -2.15
N GLY A 252 7.67 22.70 -1.45
CA GLY A 252 7.44 21.41 -2.09
C GLY A 252 7.73 20.23 -1.15
N THR A 253 7.91 19.04 -1.74
CA THR A 253 8.34 17.83 -1.00
C THR A 253 9.71 18.02 -0.34
N ALA A 254 10.60 18.80 -0.96
CA ALA A 254 11.90 19.17 -0.40
C ALA A 254 11.81 19.79 1.00
N THR A 255 10.73 20.53 1.30
CA THR A 255 10.53 21.09 2.64
C THR A 255 10.29 20.00 3.69
N LEU A 256 9.60 18.93 3.30
CA LEU A 256 9.36 17.80 4.19
C LEU A 256 10.63 16.95 4.37
N GLU A 257 11.36 16.71 3.29
CA GLU A 257 12.63 15.96 3.31
C GLU A 257 13.67 16.68 4.18
N ALA A 258 13.82 18.00 4.06
CA ALA A 258 14.69 18.80 4.92
C ALA A 258 14.30 18.69 6.40
N ALA A 259 13.00 18.71 6.71
CA ALA A 259 12.52 18.52 8.09
C ALA A 259 12.84 17.13 8.64
N LEU A 260 12.61 16.07 7.84
CA LEU A 260 12.88 14.69 8.22
C LEU A 260 14.38 14.40 8.39
N LEU A 261 15.23 15.10 7.63
CA LEU A 261 16.69 15.07 7.76
C LEU A 261 17.24 15.97 8.87
N ASN A 262 16.36 16.57 9.69
CA ASN A 262 16.72 17.50 10.76
C ASN A 262 17.50 18.74 10.28
N CYS A 263 17.30 19.19 9.04
CA CYS A 263 17.89 20.40 8.49
C CYS A 263 16.94 21.60 8.70
N PRO A 264 17.25 22.56 9.59
CA PRO A 264 16.45 23.77 9.76
C PRO A 264 16.38 24.56 8.46
N GLN A 265 15.20 25.09 8.13
CA GLN A 265 14.99 25.69 6.81
C GLN A 265 14.23 27.01 6.86
N VAL A 266 14.48 27.84 5.86
CA VAL A 266 13.63 28.97 5.47
C VAL A 266 12.97 28.59 4.14
N VAL A 267 11.64 28.58 4.14
CA VAL A 267 10.86 28.24 2.95
C VAL A 267 10.68 29.49 2.12
N CYS A 268 11.20 29.48 0.90
CA CYS A 268 11.15 30.60 -0.02
C CYS A 268 10.19 30.28 -1.16
N TYR A 269 9.10 31.06 -1.28
CA TYR A 269 8.12 30.84 -2.34
C TYR A 269 7.83 32.11 -3.13
N GLY A 270 7.98 32.02 -4.44
CA GLY A 270 7.74 33.12 -5.36
C GLY A 270 7.40 32.65 -6.76
N GLY A 271 6.68 33.50 -7.50
CA GLY A 271 6.25 33.19 -8.86
C GLY A 271 5.56 34.37 -9.51
N ASN A 272 4.92 34.13 -10.66
CA ASN A 272 4.18 35.18 -11.37
C ASN A 272 3.06 35.76 -10.47
N PRO A 273 3.02 37.09 -10.23
CA PRO A 273 2.02 37.74 -9.39
C PRO A 273 0.58 37.35 -9.74
N LEU A 274 0.29 37.11 -11.02
CA LEU A 274 -1.02 36.68 -11.51
C LEU A 274 -1.39 35.27 -11.02
N SER A 275 -0.44 34.33 -11.03
CA SER A 275 -0.65 32.95 -10.53
C SER A 275 -0.89 32.91 -9.03
N VAL A 276 -0.30 33.86 -8.29
CA VAL A 276 -0.39 33.94 -6.83
C VAL A 276 -1.68 34.62 -6.39
N ALA A 277 -2.15 35.64 -7.11
CA ALA A 277 -3.48 36.21 -6.91
C ALA A 277 -4.57 35.15 -7.10
N ILE A 278 -4.45 34.32 -8.15
CA ILE A 278 -5.34 33.19 -8.42
C ILE A 278 -5.24 32.12 -7.31
N ALA A 279 -4.03 31.80 -6.84
CA ALA A 279 -3.85 30.87 -5.72
C ALA A 279 -4.49 31.39 -4.42
N ARG A 280 -4.34 32.68 -4.08
CA ARG A 280 -4.96 33.30 -2.89
C ARG A 280 -6.49 33.33 -2.94
N LEU A 281 -7.09 33.45 -4.13
CA LEU A 281 -8.53 33.41 -4.33
C LEU A 281 -9.13 32.00 -4.20
N ILE A 282 -8.32 30.96 -4.40
CA ILE A 282 -8.78 29.56 -4.49
C ILE A 282 -8.39 28.73 -3.25
N VAL A 283 -7.32 29.10 -2.56
CA VAL A 283 -6.70 28.26 -1.51
C VAL A 283 -7.01 28.80 -0.11
N LYS A 284 -7.73 28.01 0.70
CA LYS A 284 -8.13 28.31 2.09
C LYS A 284 -7.11 27.81 3.15
N VAL A 285 -5.83 27.73 2.82
CA VAL A 285 -4.82 27.09 3.70
C VAL A 285 -4.01 28.16 4.44
N LYS A 286 -3.78 27.94 5.75
CA LYS A 286 -3.00 28.87 6.60
C LYS A 286 -1.49 28.77 6.38
N HIS A 287 -1.01 27.65 5.82
CA HIS A 287 0.40 27.33 5.63
C HIS A 287 0.64 26.77 4.23
N ILE A 288 1.81 27.04 3.64
CA ILE A 288 2.15 26.56 2.29
C ILE A 288 3.11 25.36 2.36
N SER A 289 4.05 25.37 3.30
CA SER A 289 5.04 24.30 3.44
C SER A 289 4.43 23.04 4.06
N LEU A 290 4.91 21.88 3.64
CA LEU A 290 4.42 20.60 4.17
C LEU A 290 4.67 20.46 5.68
N PRO A 291 5.83 20.86 6.25
CA PRO A 291 6.02 20.81 7.69
C PRO A 291 4.98 21.60 8.48
N ASN A 292 4.70 22.83 8.07
CA ASN A 292 3.73 23.68 8.76
C ASN A 292 2.29 23.21 8.60
N LEU A 293 1.94 22.64 7.44
CA LEU A 293 0.64 22.01 7.20
C LEU A 293 0.41 20.79 8.10
N ILE A 294 1.41 19.90 8.20
CA ILE A 294 1.31 18.68 9.03
C ILE A 294 1.28 19.03 10.51
N LEU A 295 2.05 20.04 10.94
CA LEU A 295 2.12 20.47 12.34
C LEU A 295 0.97 21.40 12.75
N GLU A 296 0.24 21.95 11.78
CA GLU A 296 -0.75 23.04 11.93
C GLU A 296 -0.18 24.25 12.70
N LYS A 297 1.08 24.57 12.43
CA LYS A 297 1.86 25.58 13.15
C LYS A 297 2.88 26.21 12.21
N ASN A 298 3.18 27.49 12.40
CA ASN A 298 4.33 28.17 11.79
C ASN A 298 5.65 27.71 12.46
N SER A 299 6.05 26.47 12.23
CA SER A 299 7.29 25.89 12.73
C SER A 299 8.50 26.39 11.92
N VAL A 300 8.46 26.25 10.60
CA VAL A 300 9.46 26.80 9.68
C VAL A 300 8.99 28.15 9.14
N ARG A 301 9.93 29.07 8.90
CA ARG A 301 9.57 30.38 8.35
C ARG A 301 9.23 30.26 6.88
N GLU A 302 8.07 30.79 6.49
CA GLU A 302 7.65 30.92 5.09
C GLU A 302 7.81 32.38 4.64
N LEU A 303 8.73 32.63 3.71
CA LEU A 303 8.92 33.92 3.05
C LEU A 303 8.26 33.86 1.67
N ILE A 304 7.15 34.60 1.52
CA ILE A 304 6.25 34.48 0.38
C ILE A 304 6.25 35.78 -0.44
N GLN A 305 6.46 35.66 -1.75
CA GLN A 305 6.45 36.78 -2.70
C GLN A 305 7.39 37.93 -2.27
N LYS A 306 6.83 39.11 -1.96
CA LYS A 306 7.58 40.31 -1.56
C LYS A 306 8.32 40.11 -0.23
N ASP A 307 7.81 39.23 0.64
CA ASP A 307 8.48 38.89 1.91
C ASP A 307 9.75 38.05 1.69
N CYS A 308 9.85 37.38 0.53
CA CYS A 308 11.08 36.70 0.12
C CYS A 308 12.02 37.71 -0.54
N ASN A 309 12.76 38.42 0.31
CA ASN A 309 13.81 39.36 -0.06
C ASN A 309 15.12 39.03 0.67
N PRO A 310 16.27 39.51 0.16
CA PRO A 310 17.59 39.23 0.74
C PRO A 310 17.70 39.54 2.23
N GLU A 311 17.14 40.68 2.68
CA GLU A 311 17.24 41.13 4.07
C GLU A 311 16.56 40.14 5.02
N ARG A 312 15.34 39.73 4.70
CA ARG A 312 14.59 38.75 5.50
C ARG A 312 15.19 37.36 5.41
N MET A 313 15.69 36.96 4.24
CA MET A 313 16.37 35.67 4.10
C MET A 313 17.60 35.59 4.99
N GLU A 314 18.40 36.66 5.02
CA GLU A 314 19.57 36.78 5.90
C GLU A 314 19.16 36.72 7.39
N GLU A 315 18.21 37.54 7.81
CA GLU A 315 17.73 37.60 9.20
C GLU A 315 17.28 36.20 9.68
N GLU A 316 16.43 35.55 8.89
CA GLU A 316 15.85 34.26 9.23
C GLU A 316 16.91 33.15 9.28
N LEU A 317 17.87 33.15 8.36
CA LEU A 317 19.02 32.24 8.41
C LEU A 317 19.87 32.48 9.66
N ARG A 318 20.21 33.73 9.99
CA ARG A 318 20.98 34.04 11.21
C ARG A 318 20.27 33.56 12.47
N LEU A 319 18.94 33.65 12.52
CA LEU A 319 18.16 33.12 13.64
C LEU A 319 18.18 31.59 13.72
N LEU A 320 18.26 30.86 12.60
CA LEU A 320 18.39 29.40 12.60
C LEU A 320 19.81 28.92 12.96
N LEU A 321 20.83 29.70 12.63
CA LEU A 321 22.24 29.39 12.88
C LEU A 321 22.66 29.80 14.31
N LYS A 322 22.44 31.06 14.68
CA LYS A 322 22.88 31.63 15.97
C LYS A 322 21.79 31.62 17.04
N GLY A 323 20.52 31.57 16.66
CA GLY A 323 19.37 31.62 17.59
C GLY A 323 19.11 30.28 18.27
N ARG A 324 19.76 30.05 19.43
CA ARG A 324 19.63 28.82 20.24
C ARG A 324 18.18 28.41 20.48
N GLN A 325 17.29 29.35 20.80
CA GLN A 325 15.88 29.05 21.08
C GLN A 325 15.10 28.66 19.82
N LYS A 326 15.21 29.45 18.74
CA LYS A 326 14.49 29.18 17.49
C LYS A 326 14.91 27.86 16.86
N ARG A 327 16.22 27.60 16.78
CA ARG A 327 16.77 26.33 16.28
C ARG A 327 16.24 25.14 17.08
N ARG A 328 16.30 25.20 18.41
CA ARG A 328 15.77 24.14 19.29
C ARG A 328 14.28 23.91 19.07
N SER A 329 13.49 24.97 18.92
CA SER A 329 12.05 24.86 18.64
C SER A 329 11.79 24.14 17.30
N VAL A 330 12.48 24.53 16.23
CA VAL A 330 12.33 23.91 14.90
C VAL A 330 12.69 22.42 14.95
N LEU A 331 13.82 22.07 15.58
CA LEU A 331 14.25 20.67 15.70
C LEU A 331 13.30 19.83 16.57
N ALA A 332 12.72 20.41 17.63
CA ALA A 332 11.70 19.74 18.43
C ALA A 332 10.42 19.48 17.62
N ASP A 333 10.01 20.47 16.82
CA ASP A 333 8.86 20.34 15.92
C ASP A 333 9.11 19.29 14.82
N TYR A 334 10.34 19.16 14.29
CA TYR A 334 10.70 18.11 13.35
C TYR A 334 10.59 16.70 13.97
N LYS A 335 11.01 16.53 15.22
CA LYS A 335 10.80 15.26 15.96
C LYS A 335 9.31 14.94 16.09
N ARG A 336 8.47 15.95 16.36
CA ARG A 336 7.00 15.78 16.41
C ARG A 336 6.45 15.41 15.03
N LEU A 337 6.92 16.06 13.98
CA LEU A 337 6.54 15.77 12.59
C LEU A 337 6.86 14.34 12.20
N ALA A 338 8.06 13.84 12.51
CA ALA A 338 8.43 12.45 12.25
C ALA A 338 7.50 11.47 12.96
N ARG A 339 7.15 11.73 14.24
CA ARG A 339 6.17 10.89 14.98
C ARG A 339 4.78 10.90 14.36
N ILE A 340 4.32 12.04 13.84
CA ILE A 340 3.01 12.16 13.17
C ILE A 340 3.00 11.36 11.86
N LEU A 341 4.11 11.37 11.11
CA LEU A 341 4.22 10.62 9.86
C LEU A 341 4.45 9.11 10.07
N GLY A 342 4.86 8.72 11.27
CA GLY A 342 5.09 7.32 11.62
C GLY A 342 6.40 6.79 11.05
N MET A 343 6.40 5.50 10.72
CA MET A 343 7.56 4.79 10.18
C MET A 343 7.45 4.61 8.66
N ASP A 344 8.59 4.36 8.04
CA ASP A 344 8.71 3.80 6.69
C ASP A 344 7.97 2.45 6.55
N GLY A 345 7.92 1.91 5.33
CA GLY A 345 7.08 0.76 4.96
C GLY A 345 5.65 1.17 4.59
N ALA A 346 5.44 2.42 4.16
CA ALA A 346 4.13 2.88 3.72
C ALA A 346 3.65 2.09 2.49
N SER A 347 4.55 1.87 1.53
CA SER A 347 4.24 1.16 0.28
C SER A 347 3.79 -0.29 0.53
N GLU A 348 4.44 -1.01 1.46
CA GLU A 348 4.07 -2.36 1.89
C GLU A 348 2.71 -2.40 2.57
N ARG A 349 2.45 -1.50 3.53
CA ARG A 349 1.15 -1.42 4.21
C ARG A 349 0.03 -1.11 3.23
N ILE A 350 0.29 -0.23 2.27
CA ILE A 350 -0.67 0.11 1.20
C ILE A 350 -0.90 -1.09 0.29
N ALA A 351 0.15 -1.76 -0.19
CA ALA A 351 0.04 -2.96 -1.02
C ALA A 351 -0.79 -4.05 -0.33
N ARG A 352 -0.46 -4.39 0.91
CA ARG A 352 -1.19 -5.36 1.73
C ARG A 352 -2.65 -4.99 1.91
N HIS A 353 -2.94 -3.72 2.21
CA HIS A 353 -4.32 -3.25 2.34
C HIS A 353 -5.06 -3.27 1.00
N MET A 354 -4.41 -2.91 -0.11
CA MET A 354 -4.99 -2.99 -1.46
C MET A 354 -5.35 -4.45 -1.79
N TYR A 355 -4.44 -5.37 -1.52
CA TYR A 355 -4.64 -6.79 -1.74
C TYR A 355 -5.83 -7.31 -0.93
N ILE A 356 -5.79 -7.18 0.41
CA ILE A 356 -6.90 -7.58 1.30
C ILE A 356 -8.24 -6.96 0.89
N LEU A 357 -8.26 -5.69 0.46
CA LEU A 357 -9.48 -5.03 0.02
C LEU A 357 -10.06 -5.64 -1.26
N LEU A 358 -9.20 -6.03 -2.19
CA LEU A 358 -9.60 -6.59 -3.48
C LEU A 358 -10.04 -8.04 -3.36
N THR A 359 -9.50 -8.75 -2.38
CA THR A 359 -9.60 -10.19 -2.29
C THR A 359 -10.52 -10.64 -1.15
N GLY A 360 -10.70 -9.77 -0.15
CA GLY A 360 -11.38 -10.07 1.10
C GLY A 360 -10.46 -10.63 2.19
N GLY A 361 -9.14 -10.72 1.92
CA GLY A 361 -8.14 -11.29 2.80
C GLY A 361 -8.25 -12.81 2.94
N HIS A 362 -7.58 -13.38 3.94
CA HIS A 362 -7.54 -14.83 4.19
C HIS A 362 -8.93 -15.48 4.25
N LYS A 363 -9.95 -14.71 4.62
CA LYS A 363 -11.32 -15.19 4.85
C LYS A 363 -12.07 -15.57 3.60
N VAL A 364 -11.70 -15.00 2.46
CA VAL A 364 -12.52 -15.09 1.25
C VAL A 364 -11.92 -16.12 0.30
N PRO A 365 -12.69 -17.16 -0.08
CA PRO A 365 -12.23 -18.15 -1.04
C PRO A 365 -11.98 -17.46 -2.39
N ARG A 366 -10.74 -17.53 -2.87
CA ARG A 366 -10.34 -16.98 -4.17
C ARG A 366 -10.40 -18.05 -5.25
N TYR A 367 -10.00 -19.26 -4.90
CA TYR A 367 -9.92 -20.41 -5.78
C TYR A 367 -10.83 -21.53 -5.29
N ARG A 368 -11.36 -22.31 -6.23
CA ARG A 368 -12.14 -23.52 -5.92
C ARG A 368 -11.85 -24.58 -6.95
N VAL A 369 -11.76 -25.83 -6.51
CA VAL A 369 -11.71 -26.99 -7.39
C VAL A 369 -12.83 -27.95 -7.04
N TYR A 370 -13.43 -28.56 -8.06
CA TYR A 370 -14.41 -29.64 -7.91
C TYR A 370 -13.82 -30.95 -8.44
N THR A 371 -13.97 -32.01 -7.64
CA THR A 371 -13.55 -33.37 -7.97
C THR A 371 -14.66 -34.38 -7.65
N THR A 372 -14.52 -35.59 -8.14
CA THR A 372 -15.43 -36.69 -7.85
C THR A 372 -14.75 -37.66 -6.88
N THR A 373 -15.45 -38.04 -5.81
CA THR A 373 -15.01 -39.03 -4.83
C THR A 373 -15.93 -40.27 -4.87
N PRO A 374 -15.55 -41.39 -4.24
CA PRO A 374 -16.45 -42.54 -4.08
C PRO A 374 -17.80 -42.23 -3.38
N LEU A 375 -17.90 -41.08 -2.71
CA LEU A 375 -19.09 -40.66 -1.94
C LEU A 375 -19.83 -39.45 -2.55
N GLY A 376 -19.50 -39.10 -3.80
CA GLY A 376 -20.12 -38.01 -4.56
C GLY A 376 -19.12 -36.91 -4.92
N ASN A 377 -19.63 -35.83 -5.50
CA ASN A 377 -18.81 -34.67 -5.84
C ASN A 377 -18.38 -33.95 -4.56
N PHE A 378 -17.16 -33.42 -4.62
CA PHE A 378 -16.51 -32.77 -3.51
C PHE A 378 -15.79 -31.53 -4.02
N TYR A 379 -15.90 -30.43 -3.29
CA TYR A 379 -15.19 -29.21 -3.61
C TYR A 379 -14.19 -28.86 -2.52
N ILE A 380 -13.11 -28.20 -2.94
CA ILE A 380 -12.11 -27.64 -2.04
C ILE A 380 -11.94 -26.19 -2.47
N SER A 381 -12.06 -25.26 -1.53
CA SER A 381 -11.80 -23.84 -1.75
C SER A 381 -10.57 -23.40 -0.99
N ALA A 382 -9.80 -22.51 -1.59
CA ALA A 382 -8.63 -21.90 -1.00
C ALA A 382 -8.68 -20.39 -1.18
N ASN A 383 -8.10 -19.68 -0.23
CA ASN A 383 -7.77 -18.28 -0.41
C ASN A 383 -6.49 -18.16 -1.28
N GLU A 384 -6.09 -16.94 -1.50
CA GLU A 384 -4.89 -16.58 -2.25
C GLU A 384 -3.56 -16.71 -1.50
N PHE A 385 -3.64 -16.93 -0.18
CA PHE A 385 -2.49 -17.20 0.69
C PHE A 385 -2.17 -18.69 0.76
N GLU A 386 -2.73 -19.47 -0.17
CA GLU A 386 -2.59 -20.92 -0.21
C GLU A 386 -3.10 -21.62 1.05
N GLU A 387 -4.16 -21.11 1.68
CA GLU A 387 -4.83 -21.77 2.80
C GLU A 387 -6.22 -22.27 2.36
N ILE A 388 -6.57 -23.49 2.76
CA ILE A 388 -7.89 -24.08 2.53
C ILE A 388 -8.91 -23.35 3.40
N THR A 389 -9.95 -22.82 2.76
CA THR A 389 -11.04 -22.06 3.41
C THR A 389 -12.27 -22.93 3.68
N ALA A 390 -12.51 -23.95 2.85
CA ALA A 390 -13.57 -24.95 3.07
C ALA A 390 -13.33 -26.17 2.17
N CYS A 391 -13.84 -27.33 2.59
CA CYS A 391 -13.94 -28.52 1.76
C CYS A 391 -15.18 -29.35 2.12
N GLU A 392 -16.10 -29.55 1.18
CA GLU A 392 -17.41 -30.16 1.46
C GLU A 392 -17.93 -30.94 0.26
N PHE A 393 -18.94 -31.78 0.52
CA PHE A 393 -19.68 -32.48 -0.53
C PHE A 393 -20.67 -31.53 -1.23
N GLU A 394 -20.77 -31.68 -2.55
CA GLU A 394 -21.70 -30.95 -3.40
C GLU A 394 -22.59 -31.94 -4.15
N ASP A 395 -23.88 -31.66 -4.22
CA ASP A 395 -24.86 -32.56 -4.86
C ASP A 395 -25.06 -32.24 -6.35
N ASN A 396 -24.48 -31.13 -6.84
CA ASN A 396 -24.49 -30.80 -8.26
C ASN A 396 -23.51 -31.67 -9.07
N SER A 397 -24.04 -32.49 -9.98
CA SER A 397 -23.27 -33.43 -10.83
C SER A 397 -22.43 -32.75 -11.92
N ASN A 398 -22.72 -31.49 -12.26
CA ASN A 398 -22.19 -30.83 -13.45
C ASN A 398 -20.97 -29.92 -13.18
N LEU A 399 -20.49 -29.86 -11.94
CA LEU A 399 -19.36 -29.01 -11.55
C LEU A 399 -18.07 -29.83 -11.56
N LYS A 400 -17.14 -29.49 -12.45
CA LYS A 400 -15.78 -30.06 -12.53
C LYS A 400 -14.79 -28.98 -12.93
N GLY A 401 -13.56 -29.09 -12.41
CA GLY A 401 -12.46 -28.20 -12.78
C GLY A 401 -12.17 -27.10 -11.75
N TYR A 402 -11.32 -26.15 -12.15
CA TYR A 402 -10.82 -25.07 -11.31
C TYR A 402 -11.55 -23.76 -11.62
N TYR A 403 -11.84 -23.01 -10.58
CA TYR A 403 -12.57 -21.75 -10.64
C TYR A 403 -11.83 -20.68 -9.84
N LYS A 404 -11.75 -19.47 -10.38
CA LYS A 404 -11.14 -18.29 -9.76
C LYS A 404 -12.17 -17.17 -9.70
N SER A 405 -12.46 -16.67 -8.51
CA SER A 405 -13.50 -15.64 -8.30
C SER A 405 -14.90 -16.04 -8.77
N GLY A 406 -15.18 -17.35 -8.84
CA GLY A 406 -16.46 -17.89 -9.32
C GLY A 406 -16.51 -18.22 -10.81
N GLU A 407 -15.50 -17.83 -11.59
CA GLU A 407 -15.43 -18.13 -13.03
C GLU A 407 -14.46 -19.29 -13.31
N PRO A 408 -14.68 -20.10 -14.36
CA PRO A 408 -13.73 -21.14 -14.77
C PRO A 408 -12.33 -20.58 -15.03
N MET A 409 -11.30 -21.23 -14.51
CA MET A 409 -9.90 -20.88 -14.80
C MET A 409 -9.52 -21.31 -16.22
N ASP A 410 -8.65 -20.52 -16.85
CA ASP A 410 -8.01 -20.90 -18.11
C ASP A 410 -7.21 -22.21 -17.91
N PRO A 411 -7.34 -23.22 -18.79
CA PRO A 411 -6.57 -24.45 -18.71
C PRO A 411 -5.04 -24.27 -18.66
N GLU A 412 -4.53 -23.17 -19.25
CA GLU A 412 -3.11 -22.83 -19.27
C GLU A 412 -2.66 -22.07 -18.01
N GLU A 413 -3.59 -21.57 -17.19
CA GLU A 413 -3.25 -20.85 -15.97
C GLU A 413 -2.67 -21.83 -14.92
N PRO A 414 -1.57 -21.46 -14.23
CA PRO A 414 -1.05 -22.27 -13.14
C PRO A 414 -2.09 -22.54 -12.05
N LYS A 415 -2.29 -23.81 -11.74
CA LYS A 415 -3.22 -24.25 -10.68
C LYS A 415 -2.63 -23.96 -9.30
N PRO A 416 -3.43 -23.51 -8.32
CA PRO A 416 -2.93 -23.26 -6.96
C PRO A 416 -2.31 -24.52 -6.34
N PRO A 417 -1.03 -24.50 -5.91
CA PRO A 417 -0.34 -25.64 -5.32
C PRO A 417 -1.09 -26.29 -4.16
N VAL A 418 -1.66 -25.50 -3.24
CA VAL A 418 -2.41 -26.04 -2.11
C VAL A 418 -3.63 -26.86 -2.53
N LEU A 419 -4.30 -26.49 -3.63
CA LEU A 419 -5.46 -27.25 -4.11
C LEU A 419 -5.04 -28.57 -4.74
N LEU A 420 -3.88 -28.61 -5.42
CA LEU A 420 -3.31 -29.85 -5.94
C LEU A 420 -2.93 -30.78 -4.78
N LEU A 421 -2.24 -30.25 -3.77
CA LEU A 421 -1.89 -30.99 -2.56
C LEU A 421 -3.14 -31.53 -1.84
N ALA A 422 -4.19 -30.72 -1.71
CA ALA A 422 -5.43 -31.15 -1.07
C ALA A 422 -6.15 -32.27 -1.85
N LEU A 423 -6.13 -32.23 -3.18
CA LEU A 423 -6.67 -33.30 -4.02
C LEU A 423 -5.89 -34.60 -3.89
N GLU A 424 -4.55 -34.53 -3.85
CA GLU A 424 -3.68 -35.68 -3.64
C GLU A 424 -3.96 -36.34 -2.27
N GLN A 425 -3.96 -35.56 -1.19
CA GLN A 425 -4.25 -36.09 0.15
C GLN A 425 -5.66 -36.68 0.26
N LEU A 426 -6.65 -36.08 -0.42
CA LEU A 426 -8.01 -36.61 -0.45
C LEU A 426 -8.08 -37.98 -1.15
N ASP A 427 -7.38 -38.14 -2.27
CA ASP A 427 -7.27 -39.41 -3.00
C ASP A 427 -6.57 -40.49 -2.15
N GLU A 428 -5.45 -40.16 -1.50
CA GLU A 428 -4.77 -41.04 -0.54
C GLU A 428 -5.68 -41.48 0.62
N TYR A 429 -6.51 -40.57 1.13
CA TYR A 429 -7.45 -40.87 2.21
C TYR A 429 -8.50 -41.89 1.78
N PHE A 430 -9.09 -41.75 0.58
CA PHE A 430 -10.06 -42.71 0.05
C PHE A 430 -9.41 -44.06 -0.32
N LYS A 431 -8.12 -44.07 -0.66
CA LYS A 431 -7.32 -45.29 -0.87
C LYS A 431 -6.83 -45.95 0.42
N GLY A 432 -7.05 -45.33 1.58
CA GLY A 432 -6.63 -45.85 2.88
C GLY A 432 -5.13 -45.70 3.19
N THR A 433 -4.36 -45.03 2.32
CA THR A 433 -2.92 -44.80 2.54
C THR A 433 -2.65 -43.57 3.42
N ARG A 434 -3.63 -42.67 3.58
CA ARG A 434 -3.57 -41.52 4.49
C ARG A 434 -4.54 -41.65 5.66
N ARG A 435 -4.05 -41.30 6.85
CA ARG A 435 -4.82 -41.29 8.12
C ARG A 435 -5.05 -39.90 8.70
N THR A 436 -4.19 -38.94 8.35
CA THR A 436 -4.22 -37.54 8.81
C THR A 436 -3.95 -36.59 7.65
N PHE A 437 -4.57 -35.42 7.66
CA PHE A 437 -4.32 -34.37 6.67
C PHE A 437 -3.27 -33.39 7.17
N ASP A 438 -2.39 -32.96 6.28
CA ASP A 438 -1.42 -31.90 6.50
C ASP A 438 -1.67 -30.80 5.48
N LEU A 439 -2.65 -29.94 5.79
CA LEU A 439 -3.10 -28.86 4.92
C LEU A 439 -3.15 -27.56 5.73
N PRO A 440 -2.70 -26.43 5.15
CA PRO A 440 -2.83 -25.12 5.79
C PRO A 440 -4.31 -24.72 5.78
N LEU A 441 -4.97 -24.78 6.94
CA LEU A 441 -6.39 -24.45 7.06
C LEU A 441 -6.58 -23.04 7.60
N GLN A 442 -7.39 -22.23 6.91
CA GLN A 442 -7.83 -20.95 7.43
C GLN A 442 -9.10 -21.15 8.28
N ILE A 443 -8.89 -21.42 9.57
CA ILE A 443 -9.98 -21.78 10.49
C ILE A 443 -10.71 -20.54 11.03
N GLU A 444 -11.98 -20.38 10.64
CA GLU A 444 -12.86 -19.34 11.14
C GLU A 444 -14.00 -19.88 12.01
N GLY A 445 -14.08 -19.37 13.23
CA GLY A 445 -15.12 -19.72 14.19
C GLY A 445 -14.90 -19.01 15.52
N THR A 446 -15.89 -19.10 16.40
CA THR A 446 -15.75 -18.71 17.81
C THR A 446 -14.65 -19.53 18.49
N ASP A 447 -14.09 -19.02 19.60
CA ASP A 447 -13.07 -19.76 20.36
C ASP A 447 -13.57 -21.14 20.80
N PHE A 448 -14.87 -21.25 21.11
CA PHE A 448 -15.52 -22.52 21.41
C PHE A 448 -15.53 -23.49 20.21
N GLN A 449 -15.92 -23.02 19.03
CA GLN A 449 -15.90 -23.84 17.80
C GLN A 449 -14.49 -24.31 17.46
N LYS A 450 -13.51 -23.41 17.50
CA LYS A 450 -12.10 -23.73 17.25
C LYS A 450 -11.61 -24.81 18.22
N ASN A 451 -11.91 -24.68 19.52
CA ASN A 451 -11.57 -25.69 20.51
C ASN A 451 -12.20 -27.06 20.20
N VAL A 452 -13.48 -27.10 19.79
CA VAL A 452 -14.15 -28.35 19.37
C VAL A 452 -13.45 -28.97 18.16
N TRP A 453 -13.15 -28.18 17.13
CA TRP A 453 -12.51 -28.67 15.90
C TRP A 453 -11.07 -29.17 16.13
N GLU A 454 -10.31 -28.54 17.02
CA GLU A 454 -9.01 -29.06 17.46
C GLU A 454 -9.12 -30.44 18.12
N HIS A 455 -10.19 -30.69 18.88
CA HIS A 455 -10.44 -32.00 19.49
C HIS A 455 -10.97 -33.03 18.48
N LEU A 456 -11.69 -32.60 17.44
CA LEU A 456 -12.07 -33.49 16.32
C LEU A 456 -10.84 -34.06 15.61
N LYS A 457 -9.84 -33.22 15.31
CA LYS A 457 -8.59 -33.65 14.66
C LYS A 457 -7.83 -34.73 15.45
N LYS A 458 -8.06 -34.81 16.77
CA LYS A 458 -7.43 -35.79 17.67
C LYS A 458 -8.16 -37.14 17.70
N ILE A 459 -9.33 -37.29 17.06
CA ILE A 459 -10.04 -38.57 17.00
C ILE A 459 -9.33 -39.48 15.99
N PRO A 460 -8.77 -40.64 16.40
CA PRO A 460 -8.03 -41.51 15.49
C PRO A 460 -8.85 -42.02 14.31
N TYR A 461 -8.18 -42.25 13.18
CA TYR A 461 -8.77 -42.88 11.99
C TYR A 461 -9.34 -44.26 12.31
N GLY A 462 -10.58 -44.53 11.87
CA GLY A 462 -11.26 -45.81 12.11
C GLY A 462 -11.90 -45.94 13.49
N THR A 463 -11.84 -44.89 14.32
CA THR A 463 -12.45 -44.87 15.66
C THR A 463 -13.54 -43.81 15.76
N THR A 464 -14.44 -43.97 16.74
CA THR A 464 -15.51 -43.02 17.01
C THR A 464 -15.54 -42.62 18.48
N ILE A 465 -16.13 -41.45 18.76
CA ILE A 465 -16.45 -41.00 20.12
C ILE A 465 -17.87 -40.47 20.17
N SER A 466 -18.47 -40.37 21.35
CA SER A 466 -19.79 -39.76 21.50
C SER A 466 -19.70 -38.23 21.60
N TYR A 467 -20.81 -37.53 21.32
CA TYR A 467 -20.92 -36.08 21.58
C TYR A 467 -20.67 -35.73 23.06
N ALA A 468 -21.07 -36.60 23.98
CA ALA A 468 -20.83 -36.43 25.42
C ALA A 468 -19.33 -36.54 25.75
N GLU A 469 -18.63 -37.50 25.16
CA GLU A 469 -17.18 -37.66 25.32
C GLU A 469 -16.42 -36.46 24.72
N LEU A 470 -16.84 -35.99 23.54
CA LEU A 470 -16.24 -34.78 22.94
C LEU A 470 -16.46 -33.55 23.83
N ALA A 471 -17.65 -33.39 24.42
CA ALA A 471 -17.94 -32.30 25.37
C ALA A 471 -17.08 -32.38 26.65
N ARG A 472 -16.79 -33.58 27.14
CA ARG A 472 -15.85 -33.79 28.24
C ARG A 472 -14.43 -33.37 27.84
N ARG A 473 -13.96 -33.75 26.65
CA ARG A 473 -12.63 -33.40 26.14
C ARG A 473 -12.44 -31.89 25.91
N THR A 474 -13.50 -31.18 25.54
CA THR A 474 -13.46 -29.72 25.34
C THR A 474 -13.59 -28.92 26.65
N GLY A 475 -13.72 -29.59 27.80
CA GLY A 475 -13.73 -28.98 29.13
C GLY A 475 -15.11 -28.66 29.70
N ASN A 476 -16.20 -29.02 29.01
CA ASN A 476 -17.56 -28.81 29.51
C ASN A 476 -18.46 -30.03 29.24
N PRO A 477 -18.52 -31.01 30.17
CA PRO A 477 -19.30 -32.23 30.00
C PRO A 477 -20.80 -32.01 29.75
N LYS A 478 -21.36 -30.87 30.17
CA LYS A 478 -22.78 -30.52 29.98
C LYS A 478 -23.08 -29.90 28.61
N ALA A 479 -22.07 -29.64 27.79
CA ALA A 479 -22.20 -28.91 26.53
C ALA A 479 -22.41 -29.79 25.28
N ALA A 480 -22.87 -31.05 25.43
CA ALA A 480 -23.02 -31.99 24.30
C ALA A 480 -23.82 -31.43 23.12
N ARG A 481 -24.92 -30.69 23.38
CA ARG A 481 -25.71 -30.02 22.33
C ARG A 481 -24.93 -28.91 21.62
N ALA A 482 -24.20 -28.08 22.36
CA ALA A 482 -23.40 -27.00 21.81
C ALA A 482 -22.22 -27.54 20.98
N VAL A 483 -21.57 -28.61 21.47
CA VAL A 483 -20.57 -29.36 20.70
C VAL A 483 -21.16 -29.91 19.41
N GLY A 484 -22.37 -30.47 19.45
CA GLY A 484 -23.08 -30.92 18.25
C GLY A 484 -23.26 -29.81 17.20
N GLN A 485 -23.64 -28.61 17.64
CA GLN A 485 -23.75 -27.44 16.74
C GLN A 485 -22.39 -27.00 16.20
N ALA A 486 -21.34 -27.00 17.01
CA ALA A 486 -19.99 -26.68 16.57
C ALA A 486 -19.46 -27.72 15.56
N THR A 487 -19.71 -29.01 15.79
CA THR A 487 -19.37 -30.10 14.85
C THR A 487 -20.12 -29.96 13.53
N ASN A 488 -21.40 -29.55 13.57
CA ASN A 488 -22.20 -29.30 12.36
C ASN A 488 -21.71 -28.08 11.56
N ALA A 489 -21.14 -27.08 12.25
CA ALA A 489 -20.60 -25.87 11.63
C ALA A 489 -19.19 -26.03 11.04
N ASN A 490 -18.62 -27.24 11.07
CA ASN A 490 -17.29 -27.50 10.52
C ASN A 490 -17.30 -27.39 8.98
N PRO A 491 -16.58 -26.43 8.38
CA PRO A 491 -16.54 -26.25 6.92
C PRO A 491 -15.52 -27.17 6.23
N PHE A 492 -14.83 -28.03 6.98
CA PHE A 492 -13.77 -28.91 6.49
C PHE A 492 -14.18 -30.37 6.61
N ALA A 493 -15.17 -30.80 5.84
CA ALA A 493 -15.60 -32.20 5.81
C ALA A 493 -14.42 -33.11 5.48
N ILE A 494 -14.36 -34.29 6.11
CA ILE A 494 -13.26 -35.27 6.04
C ILE A 494 -11.95 -34.78 6.68
N VAL A 495 -11.46 -33.59 6.30
CA VAL A 495 -10.17 -33.03 6.74
C VAL A 495 -10.19 -32.75 8.25
N ILE A 496 -11.26 -32.13 8.75
CA ILE A 496 -11.61 -32.14 10.18
C ILE A 496 -12.70 -33.20 10.38
N PRO A 497 -12.42 -34.33 11.05
CA PRO A 497 -13.21 -35.55 10.92
C PRO A 497 -14.47 -35.54 11.80
N CYS A 498 -15.41 -34.64 11.52
CA CYS A 498 -16.68 -34.53 12.23
C CYS A 498 -17.59 -35.77 12.07
N HIS A 499 -17.39 -36.59 11.03
CA HIS A 499 -18.11 -37.85 10.82
C HIS A 499 -17.80 -38.92 11.87
N ARG A 500 -16.70 -38.78 12.65
CA ARG A 500 -16.30 -39.71 13.71
C ARG A 500 -17.05 -39.54 15.04
N VAL A 501 -17.91 -38.53 15.17
CA VAL A 501 -18.68 -38.28 16.41
C VAL A 501 -20.08 -38.88 16.30
N ILE A 502 -20.48 -39.76 17.22
CA ILE A 502 -21.76 -40.51 17.18
C ILE A 502 -22.60 -40.32 18.46
N GLY A 503 -23.77 -40.95 18.52
CA GLY A 503 -24.61 -40.99 19.72
C GLY A 503 -23.94 -41.79 20.84
N ALA A 504 -24.29 -41.50 22.10
CA ALA A 504 -23.73 -42.23 23.25
C ALA A 504 -24.19 -43.69 23.32
N ASP A 505 -25.30 -44.01 22.66
CA ASP A 505 -25.87 -45.34 22.47
C ASP A 505 -25.29 -46.08 21.25
N GLY A 506 -24.30 -45.50 20.57
CA GLY A 506 -23.72 -46.04 19.35
C GLY A 506 -24.48 -45.67 18.07
N SER A 507 -25.59 -44.94 18.16
CA SER A 507 -26.39 -44.56 16.99
C SER A 507 -25.66 -43.56 16.08
N LEU A 508 -25.85 -43.71 14.76
CA LEU A 508 -25.36 -42.74 13.78
C LEU A 508 -26.28 -41.52 13.73
N VAL A 509 -25.93 -40.49 14.49
CA VAL A 509 -26.65 -39.21 14.52
C VAL A 509 -25.75 -38.04 14.12
N GLY A 510 -26.31 -37.07 13.41
CA GLY A 510 -25.66 -35.81 13.03
C GLY A 510 -24.48 -35.95 12.06
N TYR A 511 -24.60 -35.34 10.88
CA TYR A 511 -23.51 -35.08 9.93
C TYR A 511 -24.04 -34.13 8.86
N ALA A 512 -23.39 -32.99 8.65
CA ALA A 512 -23.86 -31.97 7.73
C ALA A 512 -24.06 -32.52 6.31
N SER A 513 -23.19 -33.41 5.84
CA SER A 513 -23.28 -34.01 4.50
C SER A 513 -24.16 -35.28 4.42
N GLY A 514 -24.92 -35.59 5.46
CA GLY A 514 -25.94 -36.65 5.48
C GLY A 514 -25.47 -38.03 6.01
N LEU A 515 -26.36 -38.72 6.73
CA LEU A 515 -26.04 -39.96 7.46
C LEU A 515 -25.52 -41.10 6.56
N GLY A 516 -26.00 -41.20 5.32
CA GLY A 516 -25.52 -42.22 4.37
C GLY A 516 -24.02 -42.07 4.04
N ARG A 517 -23.52 -40.83 3.88
CA ARG A 517 -22.10 -40.57 3.68
C ARG A 517 -21.30 -40.89 4.93
N LYS A 518 -21.81 -40.51 6.11
CA LYS A 518 -21.18 -40.82 7.40
C LYS A 518 -21.01 -42.32 7.61
N GLN A 519 -22.05 -43.12 7.37
CA GLN A 519 -21.97 -44.57 7.49
C GLN A 519 -20.88 -45.17 6.58
N LYS A 520 -20.82 -44.73 5.32
CA LYS A 520 -19.82 -45.20 4.35
C LYS A 520 -18.40 -44.77 4.73
N LEU A 521 -18.20 -43.53 5.18
CA LEU A 521 -16.90 -43.04 5.66
C LEU A 521 -16.40 -43.90 6.83
N LEU A 522 -17.24 -44.10 7.85
CA LEU A 522 -16.88 -44.92 9.01
C LEU A 522 -16.59 -46.37 8.64
N GLY A 523 -17.39 -46.97 7.75
CA GLY A 523 -17.16 -48.32 7.25
C GLY A 523 -15.82 -48.45 6.51
N MET A 524 -15.51 -47.50 5.64
CA MET A 524 -14.25 -47.45 4.90
C MET A 524 -13.04 -47.28 5.83
N GLU A 525 -13.11 -46.33 6.77
CA GLU A 525 -12.02 -46.13 7.72
C GLU A 525 -11.77 -47.40 8.56
N LYS A 526 -12.85 -48.07 8.99
CA LYS A 526 -12.75 -49.32 9.74
C LYS A 526 -12.13 -50.45 8.92
N SER A 527 -12.43 -50.54 7.61
CA SER A 527 -11.83 -51.57 6.74
C SER A 527 -10.33 -51.40 6.49
N TYR A 528 -9.80 -50.18 6.62
CA TYR A 528 -8.38 -49.89 6.47
C TYR A 528 -7.64 -49.78 7.81
N ALA A 529 -8.35 -49.77 8.94
CA ALA A 529 -7.76 -49.75 10.26
C ALA A 529 -7.12 -51.13 10.56
N PRO A 530 -5.89 -51.18 11.13
CA PRO A 530 -5.27 -52.45 11.52
C PRO A 530 -6.12 -53.16 12.59
N GLU A 531 -6.18 -54.50 12.55
CA GLU A 531 -7.04 -55.33 13.41
C GLU A 531 -6.88 -55.05 14.92
N SER A 532 -5.72 -54.54 15.36
CA SER A 532 -5.45 -54.14 16.74
C SER A 532 -6.26 -52.92 17.23
N SER A 533 -6.98 -52.24 16.34
CA SER A 533 -7.86 -51.10 16.64
C SER A 533 -9.30 -51.50 16.95
N ASN A 534 -9.66 -52.78 16.78
CA ASN A 534 -11.04 -53.28 16.95
C ASN A 534 -11.45 -53.50 18.42
N ALA A 535 -10.60 -53.13 19.39
CA ALA A 535 -10.97 -53.18 20.80
C ALA A 535 -11.87 -51.98 21.14
N LEU A 536 -13.19 -52.20 21.04
CA LEU A 536 -14.32 -51.57 21.74
C LEU A 536 -15.50 -51.38 20.78
N PHE A 537 -16.15 -52.50 20.46
CA PHE A 537 -17.59 -52.56 20.28
C PHE A 537 -18.17 -53.33 21.45
#